data_AF-A0A1D1Z0S5-F1
#
_entry.id   AF-A0A1D1Z0S5-F1
#
_cell.length_a   1.000
_cell.length_b   1.000
_cell.length_c   1.000
_cell.angle_alpha   90.00
_cell.angle_beta   90.00
_cell.angle_gamma   90.00
#
_symmetry.space_group_name_H-M   'P 1'
#
loop_
_entity.id
_entity.type
_entity.pdbx_description
1 polymer ?
#
loop_
_entity_poly.entity_id
_entity_poly.type
_entity_poly.pdbx_seq_one_letter_code
_entity_poly.pdbx_strand_id
1 'polypeptide(L)'
;YLAVNYMDRFLSHHDLPQPVGWPMQLLCVACLSLAAKMEETLVPSLLDLQVEEARFVFEPRTVQRMELLLLDALDWRLRSVTPFAFLGFFACRADPSRAYTRCLASRAAHIILDAIEEVAFLDHCPSAMAAAAIICAASEVPSVPLISPESAASWCTGLTTDGIANCCQLMQELVGGSWKKQRLSSLRITSSVSMGSGVLSSSSSSSSNKRRKLSSCQWVDDGKERPMREGDGIN
;
A
#
# COMPACT_ATOMS: atom_id res chain seq x y z
N TYR A 1 -0.12 -2.86 1.29
CA TYR A 1 0.87 -2.20 2.16
C TYR A 1 1.62 -1.08 1.44
N LEU A 2 2.30 -1.37 0.33
CA LEU A 2 3.16 -0.39 -0.34
C LEU A 2 2.42 0.89 -0.78
N ALA A 3 1.18 0.77 -1.27
CA ALA A 3 0.33 1.91 -1.59
C ALA A 3 0.06 2.84 -0.38
N VAL A 4 -0.16 2.27 0.81
CA VAL A 4 -0.36 3.04 2.04
C VAL A 4 0.94 3.74 2.43
N ASN A 5 2.08 3.04 2.34
CA ASN A 5 3.39 3.66 2.57
C ASN A 5 3.66 4.87 1.65
N TYR A 6 3.29 4.79 0.37
CA TYR A 6 3.41 5.91 -0.56
C TYR A 6 2.49 7.07 -0.18
N MET A 7 1.25 6.76 0.19
CA MET A 7 0.27 7.76 0.62
C MET A 7 0.76 8.50 1.87
N ASP A 8 1.19 7.79 2.92
CA ASP A 8 1.67 8.39 4.17
C ASP A 8 2.91 9.27 3.95
N ARG A 9 3.84 8.81 3.12
CA ARG A 9 5.05 9.57 2.76
C ARG A 9 4.71 10.83 1.95
N PHE A 10 3.74 10.75 1.05
CA PHE A 10 3.28 11.91 0.29
C PHE A 10 2.60 12.93 1.21
N LEU A 11 1.66 12.47 2.05
CA LEU A 11 0.87 13.33 2.94
C LEU A 11 1.69 13.93 4.10
N SER A 12 2.86 13.36 4.43
CA SER A 12 3.74 13.96 5.44
C SER A 12 4.47 15.22 4.95
N HIS A 13 4.53 15.46 3.64
CA HIS A 13 5.21 16.62 3.05
C HIS A 13 4.32 17.49 2.16
N HIS A 14 3.12 17.01 1.82
CA HIS A 14 2.19 17.69 0.91
C HIS A 14 0.77 17.72 1.46
N ASP A 15 0.20 18.93 1.47
CA ASP A 15 -1.21 19.12 1.73
C ASP A 15 -2.04 18.92 0.47
N LEU A 16 -3.15 18.20 0.61
CA LEU A 16 -4.15 18.13 -0.45
C LEU A 16 -5.03 19.38 -0.42
N PRO A 17 -5.36 19.97 -1.60
CA PRO A 17 -6.22 21.16 -1.67
C PRO A 17 -7.61 20.89 -1.09
N GLN A 18 -8.05 19.64 -1.10
CA GLN A 18 -9.24 19.17 -0.40
C GLN A 18 -8.96 17.75 0.13
N PRO A 19 -8.76 17.57 1.45
CA PRO A 19 -8.39 16.27 2.03
C PRO A 19 -9.53 15.25 1.96
N VAL A 20 -10.78 15.72 1.80
CA VAL A 20 -11.97 14.87 1.66
C VAL A 20 -12.57 15.08 0.28
N GLY A 21 -12.41 14.10 -0.62
CA GLY A 21 -13.01 14.17 -1.96
C GLY A 21 -12.15 13.53 -3.05
N TRP A 22 -12.26 14.07 -4.26
CA TRP A 22 -11.56 13.56 -5.44
C TRP A 22 -10.02 13.61 -5.34
N PRO A 23 -9.35 14.59 -4.68
CA PRO A 23 -7.88 14.59 -4.64
C PRO A 23 -7.33 13.41 -3.84
N MET A 24 -7.97 13.10 -2.71
CA MET A 24 -7.61 11.94 -1.88
C MET A 24 -7.83 10.64 -2.65
N GLN A 25 -8.97 10.51 -3.36
CA GLN A 25 -9.22 9.29 -4.14
C GLN A 25 -8.23 9.15 -5.30
N LEU A 26 -7.88 10.24 -5.98
CA LEU A 26 -6.88 10.25 -7.05
C LEU A 26 -5.50 9.84 -6.52
N LEU A 27 -5.11 10.36 -5.35
CA LEU A 27 -3.90 9.96 -4.64
C LEU A 27 -3.91 8.45 -4.36
N CYS A 28 -4.98 7.93 -3.76
CA CYS A 28 -5.11 6.50 -3.46
C CYS A 28 -4.97 5.62 -4.72
N VAL A 29 -5.66 5.98 -5.81
CA VAL A 29 -5.60 5.24 -7.09
C VAL A 29 -4.19 5.26 -7.67
N ALA A 30 -3.52 6.41 -7.64
CA ALA A 30 -2.15 6.54 -8.14
C ALA A 30 -1.14 5.76 -7.27
N CYS A 31 -1.27 5.82 -5.94
CA CYS A 31 -0.48 5.00 -5.01
C CYS A 31 -0.67 3.50 -5.27
N LEU A 32 -1.92 3.07 -5.48
CA LEU A 32 -2.23 1.67 -5.79
C LEU A 32 -1.64 1.23 -7.14
N SER A 33 -1.72 2.09 -8.16
CA SER A 33 -1.13 1.79 -9.46
C SER A 33 0.40 1.71 -9.41
N LEU A 34 1.07 2.64 -8.72
CA LEU A 34 2.52 2.56 -8.51
C LEU A 34 2.91 1.32 -7.71
N ALA A 35 2.16 0.96 -6.67
CA ALA A 35 2.42 -0.24 -5.89
C ALA A 35 2.28 -1.51 -6.74
N ALA A 36 1.20 -1.62 -7.52
CA ALA A 36 0.99 -2.74 -8.42
C ALA A 36 2.12 -2.86 -9.46
N LYS A 37 2.58 -1.74 -10.04
CA LYS A 37 3.73 -1.72 -10.97
C LYS A 37 5.05 -2.18 -10.33
N MET A 38 5.17 -2.08 -9.01
CA MET A 38 6.40 -2.43 -8.28
C MET A 38 6.41 -3.87 -7.76
N GLU A 39 5.26 -4.42 -7.38
CA GLU A 39 5.16 -5.74 -6.74
C GLU A 39 4.53 -6.82 -7.63
N GLU A 40 3.67 -6.46 -8.59
CA GLU A 40 2.95 -7.43 -9.42
C GLU A 40 3.74 -7.83 -10.67
N THR A 41 3.70 -9.12 -11.00
CA THR A 41 4.22 -9.63 -12.27
C THR A 41 3.31 -9.26 -13.45
N LEU A 42 2.00 -9.25 -13.20
CA LEU A 42 0.96 -8.86 -14.15
C LEU A 42 0.18 -7.71 -13.54
N VAL A 43 0.52 -6.49 -13.95
CA VAL A 43 -0.10 -5.27 -13.43
C VAL A 43 -1.57 -5.22 -13.87
N PRO A 44 -2.54 -5.11 -12.94
CA PRO A 44 -3.95 -4.93 -13.29
C PRO A 44 -4.18 -3.66 -14.10
N SER A 45 -5.29 -3.59 -14.85
CA SER A 45 -5.59 -2.38 -15.61
C SER A 45 -5.94 -1.22 -14.67
N LEU A 46 -5.70 0.02 -15.11
CA LEU A 46 -6.08 1.22 -14.33
C LEU A 46 -7.57 1.31 -14.04
N LEU A 47 -8.41 0.64 -14.84
CA LEU A 47 -9.85 0.57 -14.57
C LEU A 47 -10.13 -0.40 -13.42
N ASP A 48 -9.47 -1.56 -13.41
CA ASP A 48 -9.64 -2.57 -12.34
C ASP A 48 -9.12 -2.07 -10.99
N LEU A 49 -8.11 -1.20 -11.00
CA LEU A 49 -7.56 -0.56 -9.80
C LEU A 49 -8.47 0.52 -9.22
N GLN A 50 -9.38 1.08 -10.03
CA GLN A 50 -10.38 2.03 -9.58
C GLN A 50 -11.59 1.25 -9.05
N VAL A 51 -11.48 0.85 -7.79
CA VAL A 51 -12.43 0.01 -7.01
C VAL A 51 -13.91 0.32 -7.31
N GLU A 52 -14.79 -0.69 -7.26
CA GLU A 52 -16.25 -0.55 -7.51
C GLU A 52 -16.96 0.52 -6.67
N GLU A 53 -16.42 0.92 -5.50
CA GLU A 53 -16.98 1.95 -4.62
C GLU A 53 -16.39 3.36 -4.84
N ALA A 54 -15.54 3.51 -5.85
CA ALA A 54 -14.95 4.79 -6.21
C ALA A 54 -16.04 5.81 -6.57
N ARG A 55 -16.12 6.92 -5.82
CA ARG A 55 -17.06 8.02 -6.11
C ARG A 55 -16.73 8.72 -7.43
N PHE A 56 -15.47 8.63 -7.85
CA PHE A 56 -14.94 9.25 -9.06
C PHE A 56 -14.22 8.21 -9.92
N VAL A 57 -14.37 8.30 -11.23
CA VAL A 57 -13.56 7.52 -12.18
C VAL A 57 -12.70 8.50 -12.96
N PHE A 58 -11.39 8.28 -12.91
CA PHE A 58 -10.38 9.14 -13.51
C PHE A 58 -9.89 8.57 -14.83
N GLU A 59 -9.70 9.47 -15.80
CA GLU A 59 -9.02 9.13 -17.03
C GLU A 59 -7.58 8.67 -16.75
N PRO A 60 -7.05 7.69 -17.51
CA PRO A 60 -5.68 7.21 -17.34
C PRO A 60 -4.63 8.32 -17.32
N ARG A 61 -4.81 9.37 -18.12
CA ARG A 61 -3.90 10.53 -18.17
C ARG A 61 -3.87 11.32 -16.86
N THR A 62 -5.00 11.42 -16.17
CA THR A 62 -5.10 12.09 -14.88
C THR A 62 -4.39 11.30 -13.80
N VAL A 63 -4.59 9.97 -13.78
CA VAL A 63 -3.86 9.07 -12.87
C VAL A 63 -2.37 9.15 -13.14
N GLN A 64 -1.94 9.07 -14.39
CA GLN A 64 -0.52 9.16 -14.76
C GLN A 64 0.14 10.47 -14.32
N ARG A 65 -0.57 11.61 -14.39
CA ARG A 65 -0.05 12.88 -13.87
C ARG A 65 0.14 12.82 -12.35
N MET A 66 -0.81 12.23 -11.63
CA MET A 66 -0.68 12.04 -10.19
C MET A 66 0.46 11.06 -9.84
N GLU A 67 0.67 10.01 -10.63
CA GLU A 67 1.81 9.09 -10.46
C GLU A 67 3.15 9.82 -10.58
N LEU A 68 3.29 10.73 -11.55
CA LEU A 68 4.51 11.52 -11.70
C LEU A 68 4.74 12.45 -10.50
N LEU A 69 3.68 13.11 -10.00
CA LEU A 69 3.78 13.90 -8.77
C LEU A 69 4.18 13.06 -7.56
N LEU A 70 3.65 11.85 -7.45
CA LEU A 70 4.04 10.90 -6.40
C LEU A 70 5.50 10.46 -6.54
N LEU A 71 5.94 10.14 -7.75
CA LEU A 71 7.32 9.75 -8.02
C LEU A 71 8.28 10.85 -7.60
N ASP A 72 8.00 12.09 -7.97
CA ASP A 72 8.82 13.23 -7.61
C ASP A 72 8.80 13.49 -6.09
N ALA A 73 7.63 13.47 -5.46
CA ALA A 73 7.48 13.63 -4.01
C ALA A 73 8.20 12.53 -3.19
N LEU A 74 8.33 11.32 -3.75
CA LEU A 74 8.99 10.19 -3.10
C LEU A 74 10.48 10.09 -3.47
N ASP A 75 11.05 11.07 -4.18
CA ASP A 75 12.40 11.05 -4.76
C ASP A 75 12.67 9.79 -5.60
N TRP A 76 11.65 9.25 -6.25
CA TRP A 76 11.67 7.99 -6.99
C TRP A 76 12.03 6.76 -6.12
N ARG A 77 12.05 6.91 -4.79
CA ARG A 77 12.39 5.87 -3.82
C ARG A 77 11.16 5.01 -3.51
N LEU A 78 10.72 4.24 -4.50
CA LEU A 78 9.56 3.34 -4.40
C LEU A 78 9.86 2.02 -3.67
N ARG A 79 11.12 1.61 -3.57
CA ARG A 79 11.51 0.38 -2.88
C ARG A 79 11.64 0.60 -1.37
N SER A 80 10.52 0.76 -0.69
CA SER A 80 10.48 0.80 0.78
C SER A 80 10.73 -0.58 1.37
N VAL A 81 11.52 -0.65 2.43
CA VAL A 81 11.66 -1.88 3.21
C VAL A 81 10.37 -2.11 3.98
N THR A 82 9.72 -3.26 3.75
CA THR A 82 8.45 -3.63 4.40
C THR A 82 8.67 -4.76 5.41
N PRO A 83 7.79 -4.90 6.43
CA PRO A 83 7.87 -6.03 7.36
C PRO A 83 7.84 -7.40 6.65
N PHE A 84 7.13 -7.49 5.51
CA PHE A 84 7.02 -8.70 4.71
C PHE A 84 8.37 -9.24 4.22
N ALA A 85 9.36 -8.36 3.99
CA ALA A 85 10.70 -8.76 3.58
C ALA A 85 11.42 -9.64 4.62
N PHE A 86 11.05 -9.51 5.89
CA PHE A 86 11.67 -10.26 6.99
C PHE A 86 10.91 -11.54 7.38
N LEU A 87 9.65 -11.69 6.97
CA LEU A 87 8.78 -12.77 7.43
C LEU A 87 9.34 -14.16 7.15
N GLY A 88 9.86 -14.40 5.95
CA GLY A 88 10.43 -15.70 5.60
C GLY A 88 11.64 -16.06 6.48
N PHE A 89 12.51 -15.09 6.75
CA PHE A 89 13.70 -15.27 7.58
C PHE A 89 13.32 -15.54 9.05
N PHE A 90 12.43 -14.71 9.62
CA PHE A 90 12.01 -14.87 11.02
C PHE A 90 11.14 -16.12 11.22
N ALA A 91 10.30 -16.50 10.26
CA ALA A 91 9.55 -17.74 10.34
C ALA A 91 10.46 -18.98 10.37
N CYS A 92 11.59 -18.96 9.65
CA CYS A 92 12.59 -20.05 9.72
C CYS A 92 13.33 -20.08 11.07
N ARG A 93 13.49 -18.93 11.73
CA ARG A 93 14.09 -18.84 13.07
C ARG A 93 13.13 -19.32 14.15
N ALA A 94 11.86 -18.98 14.02
CA ALA A 94 10.78 -19.38 14.92
C ALA A 94 10.49 -20.89 14.85
N ASP A 95 10.60 -21.47 13.65
CA ASP A 95 10.38 -22.90 13.42
C ASP A 95 11.58 -23.54 12.69
N PRO A 96 12.61 -24.00 13.43
CA PRO A 96 13.76 -24.69 12.85
C PRO A 96 13.40 -26.00 12.13
N SER A 97 12.27 -26.61 12.48
CA SER A 97 11.80 -27.86 11.84
C SER A 97 11.20 -27.63 10.46
N ARG A 98 10.89 -26.37 10.12
CA ARG A 98 10.25 -25.92 8.88
C ARG A 98 8.85 -26.49 8.62
N ALA A 99 8.23 -27.10 9.62
CA ALA A 99 6.89 -27.67 9.52
C ALA A 99 5.80 -26.59 9.34
N TYR A 100 5.97 -25.44 9.98
CA TYR A 100 4.99 -24.37 10.09
C TYR A 100 5.47 -23.04 9.50
N THR A 101 6.69 -22.95 8.95
CA THR A 101 7.26 -21.70 8.40
C THR A 101 6.29 -20.93 7.48
N ARG A 102 5.64 -21.60 6.52
CA ARG A 102 4.67 -20.93 5.62
C ARG A 102 3.42 -20.46 6.35
N CYS A 103 2.92 -21.25 7.29
CA CYS A 103 1.75 -20.91 8.08
C CYS A 103 2.02 -19.69 8.97
N LEU A 104 3.18 -19.67 9.66
CA LEU A 104 3.63 -18.54 10.46
C LEU A 104 3.81 -17.29 9.62
N ALA A 105 4.50 -17.38 8.49
CA ALA A 105 4.70 -16.23 7.61
C ALA A 105 3.36 -15.68 7.07
N SER A 106 2.44 -16.57 6.66
CA SER A 106 1.11 -16.17 6.20
C SER A 106 0.29 -15.53 7.32
N ARG A 107 0.27 -16.11 8.52
CA ARG A 107 -0.46 -15.55 9.66
C ARG A 107 0.11 -14.21 10.11
N ALA A 108 1.43 -14.10 10.18
CA ALA A 108 2.11 -12.84 10.48
C ALA A 108 1.82 -11.76 9.43
N ALA A 109 1.77 -12.13 8.15
CA ALA A 109 1.38 -11.21 7.08
C ALA A 109 -0.03 -10.63 7.31
N HIS A 110 -1.00 -11.46 7.72
CA HIS A 110 -2.34 -10.98 8.09
C HIS A 110 -2.31 -10.02 9.29
N ILE A 111 -1.55 -10.35 10.35
CA ILE A 111 -1.42 -9.47 11.52
C ILE A 111 -0.81 -8.12 11.13
N ILE A 112 0.19 -8.10 10.25
CA ILE A 112 0.78 -6.86 9.74
C ILE A 112 -0.22 -6.04 8.91
N LEU A 113 -1.06 -6.71 8.11
CA LEU A 113 -2.11 -6.04 7.35
C LEU A 113 -3.16 -5.44 8.28
N ASP A 114 -3.56 -6.13 9.35
CA ASP A 114 -4.48 -5.56 10.35
C ASP A 114 -3.85 -4.36 11.08
N ALA A 115 -2.53 -4.40 11.31
CA ALA A 115 -1.79 -3.32 11.95
C ALA A 115 -1.62 -2.07 11.06
N ILE A 116 -1.78 -2.18 9.73
CA ILE A 116 -1.59 -1.04 8.82
C ILE A 116 -2.65 0.04 8.96
N GLU A 117 -3.81 -0.31 9.51
CA GLU A 117 -4.92 0.64 9.75
C GLU A 117 -4.67 1.51 10.99
N GLU A 118 -3.67 1.16 11.80
CA GLU A 118 -3.42 1.78 13.10
C GLU A 118 -2.18 2.69 13.03
N VAL A 119 -2.39 3.98 13.30
CA VAL A 119 -1.35 5.02 13.27
C VAL A 119 -0.19 4.72 14.22
N ALA A 120 -0.45 3.94 15.29
CA ALA A 120 0.55 3.56 16.28
C ALA A 120 1.75 2.78 15.71
N PHE A 121 1.61 2.18 14.52
CA PHE A 121 2.69 1.42 13.89
C PHE A 121 3.61 2.24 12.98
N LEU A 122 3.33 3.52 12.75
CA LEU A 122 4.15 4.37 11.87
C LEU A 122 5.58 4.60 12.40
N ASP A 123 5.76 4.62 13.73
CA ASP A 123 7.05 4.88 14.37
C ASP A 123 7.89 3.61 14.58
N HIS A 124 7.38 2.44 14.21
CA HIS A 124 8.06 1.17 14.43
C HIS A 124 8.89 0.73 13.22
N CYS A 125 10.09 0.21 13.49
CA CYS A 125 10.95 -0.32 12.45
C CYS A 125 10.32 -1.57 11.81
N PRO A 126 10.38 -1.73 10.47
CA PRO A 126 9.78 -2.87 9.77
C PRO A 126 10.24 -4.25 10.28
N SER A 127 11.50 -4.37 10.71
CA SER A 127 12.03 -5.62 11.28
C SER A 127 11.42 -5.95 12.65
N ALA A 128 11.19 -4.95 13.50
CA ALA A 128 10.52 -5.13 14.79
C ALA A 128 9.06 -5.56 14.60
N MET A 129 8.34 -4.91 13.68
CA MET A 129 6.97 -5.31 13.33
C MET A 129 6.90 -6.75 12.83
N ALA A 130 7.83 -7.15 11.95
CA ALA A 130 7.86 -8.50 11.42
C ALA A 130 8.17 -9.56 12.48
N ALA A 131 9.15 -9.29 13.35
CA ALA A 131 9.49 -10.20 14.46
C ALA A 131 8.31 -10.35 15.43
N ALA A 132 7.68 -9.23 15.80
CA ALA A 132 6.51 -9.23 16.67
C ALA A 132 5.33 -10.00 16.07
N ALA A 133 5.04 -9.80 14.79
CA ALA A 133 3.97 -10.51 14.09
C ALA A 133 4.22 -12.04 14.06
N ILE A 134 5.48 -12.47 13.89
CA ILE A 134 5.86 -13.88 13.94
C ILE A 134 5.70 -14.45 15.36
N ILE A 135 6.08 -13.71 16.41
CA ILE A 135 5.87 -14.12 17.80
C ILE A 135 4.38 -14.28 18.09
N CYS A 136 3.55 -13.31 17.69
CA CYS A 136 2.10 -13.38 17.84
C CYS A 136 1.52 -14.58 17.09
N ALA A 137 1.91 -14.80 15.83
CA ALA A 137 1.48 -15.97 15.06
C ALA A 137 1.93 -17.30 15.69
N ALA A 138 3.14 -17.38 16.22
CA ALA A 138 3.65 -18.57 16.89
C ALA A 138 2.89 -18.88 18.18
N SER A 139 2.48 -17.85 18.93
CA SER A 139 1.70 -18.00 20.16
C SER A 139 0.31 -18.62 19.94
N GLU A 140 -0.23 -18.52 18.72
CA GLU A 140 -1.50 -19.17 18.33
C GLU A 140 -1.34 -20.66 18.00
N VAL A 141 -0.10 -21.15 17.80
CA VAL A 141 0.19 -22.53 17.40
C VAL A 141 0.77 -23.31 18.59
N PRO A 142 0.02 -24.24 19.22
CA PRO A 142 0.50 -24.98 20.40
C PRO A 142 1.77 -25.81 20.16
N SER A 143 2.04 -26.19 18.91
CA SER A 143 3.19 -27.00 18.51
C SER A 143 4.49 -26.21 18.35
N VAL A 144 4.43 -24.88 18.32
CA VAL A 144 5.62 -24.01 18.19
C VAL A 144 6.05 -23.58 19.60
N PRO A 145 7.35 -23.66 19.94
CA PRO A 145 7.83 -23.23 21.24
C PRO A 145 7.51 -21.74 21.47
N LEU A 146 7.16 -21.38 22.70
CA LEU A 146 6.92 -19.98 23.05
C LEU A 146 8.20 -19.16 22.83
N ILE A 147 8.11 -18.12 22.02
CA ILE A 147 9.23 -17.26 21.65
C ILE A 147 9.14 -15.99 22.50
N SER A 148 10.16 -15.74 23.32
CA SER A 148 10.26 -14.46 24.04
C SER A 148 10.82 -13.37 23.12
N PRO A 149 10.41 -12.10 23.29
CA PRO A 149 11.01 -10.96 22.57
C PRO A 149 12.54 -10.91 22.72
N GLU A 150 13.08 -11.28 23.88
CA GLU A 150 14.53 -11.35 24.14
C GLU A 150 15.22 -12.35 23.22
N SER A 151 14.63 -13.54 23.05
CA SER A 151 15.17 -14.56 22.17
C SER A 151 15.13 -14.11 20.71
N ALA A 152 14.08 -13.39 20.32
CA ALA A 152 13.90 -12.87 18.97
C ALA A 152 14.87 -11.71 18.66
N ALA A 153 15.27 -10.90 19.65
CA ALA A 153 16.27 -9.85 19.46
C ALA A 153 17.61 -10.39 18.90
N SER A 154 17.93 -11.66 19.16
CA SER A 154 19.12 -12.33 18.60
C SER A 154 19.00 -12.73 17.13
N TRP A 155 17.80 -12.63 16.52
CA TRP A 155 17.58 -13.08 15.13
C TRP A 155 18.23 -12.17 14.10
N CYS A 156 18.32 -10.88 14.36
CA CYS A 156 18.86 -9.89 13.43
C CYS A 156 19.57 -8.77 14.20
N THR A 157 20.70 -8.31 13.67
CA THR A 157 21.44 -7.18 14.23
C THR A 157 20.63 -5.88 14.11
N GLY A 158 20.56 -5.11 15.20
CA GLY A 158 19.80 -3.85 15.25
C GLY A 158 18.34 -4.03 15.67
N LEU A 159 17.91 -5.26 15.96
CA LEU A 159 16.59 -5.53 16.51
C LEU A 159 16.65 -5.38 18.05
N THR A 160 15.82 -4.48 18.59
CA THR A 160 15.78 -4.21 20.03
C THR A 160 14.63 -4.97 20.70
N THR A 161 14.90 -5.53 21.87
CA THR A 161 13.88 -6.23 22.67
C THR A 161 12.67 -5.34 22.93
N ASP A 162 12.90 -4.07 23.29
CA ASP A 162 11.83 -3.10 23.58
C ASP A 162 10.96 -2.82 22.35
N GLY A 163 11.58 -2.69 21.17
CA GLY A 163 10.85 -2.48 19.92
C GLY A 163 9.96 -3.67 19.56
N ILE A 164 10.45 -4.90 19.76
CA ILE A 164 9.65 -6.11 19.57
C ILE A 164 8.52 -6.16 20.59
N ALA A 165 8.81 -5.94 21.88
CA ALA A 165 7.83 -6.07 22.96
C ALA A 165 6.68 -5.08 22.79
N ASN A 166 6.97 -3.82 22.46
CA ASN A 166 5.95 -2.80 22.19
C ASN A 166 5.06 -3.21 21.00
N CYS A 167 5.67 -3.66 19.90
CA CYS A 167 4.92 -4.14 18.73
C CYS A 167 4.05 -5.37 19.08
N CYS A 168 4.58 -6.32 19.87
CA CYS A 168 3.83 -7.50 20.30
C CYS A 168 2.59 -7.11 21.11
N GLN A 169 2.72 -6.17 22.05
CA GLN A 169 1.61 -5.71 22.86
C GLN A 169 0.50 -5.13 21.99
N LEU A 170 0.85 -4.18 21.10
CA LEU A 170 -0.11 -3.55 20.19
C LEU A 170 -0.77 -4.57 19.25
N MET A 171 0.00 -5.52 18.70
CA MET A 171 -0.54 -6.55 17.82
C MET A 171 -1.45 -7.54 18.54
N GLN A 172 -1.17 -7.87 19.80
CA GLN A 172 -2.04 -8.73 20.61
C GLN A 172 -3.37 -8.04 20.94
N GLU A 173 -3.35 -6.74 21.22
CA GLU A 173 -4.58 -5.94 21.40
C GLU A 173 -5.44 -5.94 20.12
N LEU A 174 -4.81 -5.88 18.94
CA LEU A 174 -5.51 -5.99 17.66
C LEU A 174 -6.12 -7.38 17.43
N VAL A 175 -5.36 -8.44 17.68
CA VAL A 175 -5.84 -9.82 17.54
C VAL A 175 -6.99 -10.11 18.53
N GLY A 176 -6.89 -9.65 19.77
CA GLY A 176 -7.95 -9.78 20.78
C GLY A 176 -9.18 -8.89 20.51
N GLY A 177 -9.00 -7.74 19.88
CA GLY A 177 -10.07 -6.81 19.49
C GLY A 177 -10.78 -7.17 18.17
N SER A 178 -10.14 -7.95 17.30
CA SER A 178 -10.63 -8.28 15.95
C SER A 178 -11.98 -9.03 15.95
N TRP A 179 -12.32 -9.76 17.02
CA TRP A 179 -13.64 -10.39 17.17
C TRP A 179 -14.78 -9.37 17.33
N LYS A 180 -14.49 -8.11 17.69
CA LYS A 180 -15.49 -7.03 17.80
C LYS A 180 -15.53 -6.08 16.59
N LYS A 181 -14.49 -6.06 15.75
CA LYS A 181 -14.42 -5.20 14.55
C LYS A 181 -15.06 -5.81 13.29
N GLN A 182 -15.67 -7.01 13.38
CA GLN A 182 -16.48 -7.62 12.31
C GLN A 182 -17.74 -6.80 11.91
N ARG A 183 -17.96 -5.62 12.52
CA ARG A 183 -19.05 -4.68 12.21
C ARG A 183 -18.64 -3.45 11.38
N LEU A 184 -17.37 -3.26 11.05
CA LEU A 184 -16.93 -2.21 10.10
C LEU A 184 -16.31 -2.78 8.81
N SER A 185 -16.16 -4.10 8.73
CA SER A 185 -15.67 -4.84 7.56
C SER A 185 -16.74 -5.05 6.48
N SER A 186 -17.42 -3.99 6.03
CA SER A 186 -18.18 -4.03 4.77
C SER A 186 -17.28 -3.92 3.54
N LEU A 187 -15.99 -3.59 3.71
CA LEU A 187 -14.95 -3.72 2.69
C LEU A 187 -14.47 -5.17 2.60
N ARG A 188 -15.33 -6.09 2.14
CA ARG A 188 -14.91 -7.45 1.79
C ARG A 188 -14.53 -7.50 0.31
N ILE A 189 -13.23 -7.47 0.05
CA ILE A 189 -12.66 -8.04 -1.18
C ILE A 189 -12.94 -9.54 -1.13
N THR A 190 -14.00 -10.01 -1.81
CA THR A 190 -14.16 -11.42 -2.10
C THR A 190 -13.72 -11.67 -3.53
N SER A 191 -12.44 -12.02 -3.70
CA SER A 191 -11.96 -12.69 -4.89
C SER A 191 -12.47 -14.13 -4.89
N SER A 192 -13.61 -14.38 -5.53
CA SER A 192 -13.98 -15.74 -5.96
C SER A 192 -13.70 -15.86 -7.45
N VAL A 193 -12.51 -16.35 -7.80
CA VAL A 193 -12.23 -16.91 -9.11
C VAL A 193 -12.95 -18.25 -9.23
N SER A 194 -14.10 -18.25 -9.90
CA SER A 194 -14.72 -19.49 -10.39
C SER A 194 -14.41 -19.63 -11.87
N MET A 195 -13.43 -20.49 -12.17
CA MET A 195 -13.15 -21.00 -13.50
C MET A 195 -14.31 -21.90 -13.94
N GLY A 196 -15.21 -21.33 -14.75
CA GLY A 196 -16.29 -22.04 -15.43
C GLY A 196 -16.05 -22.02 -16.95
N SER A 197 -15.57 -23.15 -17.46
CA SER A 197 -15.36 -23.42 -18.89
C SER A 197 -16.66 -23.28 -19.68
N GLY A 198 -16.68 -22.41 -20.69
CA GLY A 198 -17.82 -22.16 -21.56
C GLY A 198 -17.37 -22.03 -23.01
N VAL A 199 -17.29 -23.16 -23.69
CA VAL A 199 -17.05 -23.24 -25.15
C VAL A 199 -18.36 -22.90 -25.85
N LEU A 200 -18.45 -21.77 -26.55
CA LEU A 200 -19.35 -21.60 -27.70
C LEU A 200 -18.75 -20.63 -28.72
N SER A 201 -18.46 -21.17 -29.89
CA SER A 201 -18.11 -20.48 -31.11
C SER A 201 -19.29 -19.69 -31.65
N SER A 202 -19.05 -18.48 -32.18
CA SER A 202 -19.72 -18.02 -33.39
C SER A 202 -19.00 -16.81 -34.00
N SER A 203 -19.00 -16.82 -35.32
CA SER A 203 -18.18 -16.07 -36.24
C SER A 203 -18.81 -14.76 -36.70
N SER A 204 -17.92 -13.85 -37.12
CA SER A 204 -18.06 -12.81 -38.17
C SER A 204 -19.11 -11.72 -38.01
N SER A 205 -18.68 -10.46 -38.00
CA SER A 205 -18.60 -9.63 -39.23
C SER A 205 -18.23 -8.18 -38.93
N SER A 206 -17.47 -7.61 -39.86
CA SER A 206 -17.06 -6.23 -39.98
C SER A 206 -18.24 -5.27 -40.17
N SER A 207 -18.20 -4.10 -39.53
CA SER A 207 -18.65 -2.85 -40.16
C SER A 207 -18.12 -1.61 -39.45
N SER A 208 -17.34 -0.85 -40.23
CA SER A 208 -16.91 0.52 -39.99
C SER A 208 -18.10 1.46 -39.81
N ASN A 209 -18.02 2.42 -38.88
CA ASN A 209 -18.60 3.75 -39.09
C ASN A 209 -18.04 4.85 -38.15
N LYS A 210 -17.41 5.83 -38.80
CA LYS A 210 -17.51 7.29 -38.63
C LYS A 210 -17.26 7.93 -37.24
N ARG A 211 -16.00 8.38 -37.10
CA ARG A 211 -15.58 9.80 -36.92
C ARG A 211 -16.69 10.78 -36.49
N ARG A 212 -16.61 11.28 -35.26
CA ARG A 212 -17.16 12.59 -34.85
C ARG A 212 -16.05 13.47 -34.29
N LYS A 213 -16.00 14.68 -34.82
CA LYS A 213 -15.02 15.75 -34.60
C LYS A 213 -15.74 16.80 -33.76
N LEU A 214 -15.22 17.12 -32.56
CA LEU A 214 -15.60 18.26 -31.74
C LEU A 214 -14.27 18.83 -31.22
N SER A 215 -13.76 19.85 -31.92
CA SER A 215 -13.84 21.28 -31.54
C SER A 215 -12.87 21.62 -30.41
N SER A 216 -11.77 22.22 -30.88
CA SER A 216 -10.70 22.90 -30.15
C SER A 216 -11.24 23.90 -29.14
N CYS A 217 -10.79 23.82 -27.89
CA CYS A 217 -10.76 24.95 -26.96
C CYS A 217 -9.31 25.22 -26.58
N GLN A 218 -8.93 26.46 -26.85
CA GLN A 218 -7.61 27.07 -26.83
C GLN A 218 -7.14 27.24 -25.38
N TRP A 219 -5.93 26.78 -25.07
CA TRP A 219 -5.23 27.22 -23.86
C TRP A 219 -4.70 28.63 -24.15
N VAL A 220 -5.22 29.61 -23.42
CA VAL A 220 -4.62 30.95 -23.37
C VAL A 220 -3.49 30.86 -22.35
N ASP A 221 -2.28 31.00 -22.87
CA ASP A 221 -1.05 31.27 -22.15
C ASP A 221 -1.14 32.71 -21.62
N ASP A 222 -1.06 32.89 -20.30
CA ASP A 222 -0.83 34.21 -19.71
C ASP A 222 0.51 34.16 -18.96
N GLY A 223 1.58 34.13 -19.76
CA GLY A 223 2.91 34.51 -19.31
C GLY A 223 2.95 36.00 -18.99
N LYS A 224 3.08 36.33 -17.70
CA LYS A 224 3.36 37.70 -17.25
C LYS A 224 4.69 37.75 -16.50
N GLU A 225 5.76 37.79 -17.28
CA GLU A 225 7.02 38.41 -16.87
C GLU A 225 6.80 39.93 -16.67
N ARG A 226 7.32 40.48 -15.57
CA ARG A 226 7.60 41.91 -15.41
C ARG A 226 8.85 42.12 -14.53
N PRO A 227 9.55 43.25 -14.69
CA PRO A 227 11.00 43.26 -14.89
C PRO A 227 11.83 43.73 -13.69
N MET A 228 13.15 43.55 -13.84
CA MET A 228 14.22 44.13 -13.02
C MET A 228 14.01 45.61 -12.71
N ARG A 229 14.34 46.02 -11.48
CA ARG A 229 14.73 47.38 -11.12
C ARG A 229 16.19 47.38 -10.71
N GLU A 230 17.02 47.98 -11.55
CA GLU A 230 18.27 48.64 -11.19
C GLU A 230 17.98 50.15 -11.11
N GLY A 231 18.65 50.87 -10.20
CA GLY A 231 18.77 52.32 -10.26
C GLY A 231 18.62 53.09 -8.96
N ASP A 232 19.77 53.38 -8.35
CA ASP A 232 20.19 54.61 -7.68
C ASP A 232 19.64 55.04 -6.31
N GLY A 233 20.60 55.38 -5.45
CA GLY A 233 20.40 56.01 -4.15
C GLY A 233 20.26 57.53 -4.22
N ILE A 234 20.04 58.10 -3.03
CA ILE A 234 20.51 59.39 -2.47
C ILE A 234 19.77 59.52 -1.13
N ASN A 235 20.49 59.29 -0.03
CA ASN A 235 20.59 60.09 1.22
C ASN A 235 21.11 59.21 2.36
#